data_AF-A0AAJ5TCW8-F1
#
_entry.id   AF-A0AAJ5TCW8-F1
#
_cell.length_a   1.000
_cell.length_b   1.000
_cell.length_c   1.000
_cell.angle_alpha   90.00
_cell.angle_beta   90.00
_cell.angle_gamma   90.00
#
_symmetry.space_group_name_H-M   'P 1'
#
loop_
_entity.id
_entity.type
_entity.pdbx_description
1 polymer ?
#
loop_
_entity_poly.entity_id
_entity_poly.type
_entity_poly.pdbx_seq_one_letter_code
_entity_poly.pdbx_strand_id
1 'polypeptide(L)'
;MKKHLFSLIFAISFFVSCGNPSKIEFNPINSNPAFQDKIDLKKDPYILALSDPNYSYSNFKNKFTEIFQEIKSKNNDEFPFACDNGAKNCLTDEEITYEVIRKLVSKKILNFLPNADLPLPENLPKVQVSYIKMNHKFSDQEKKLELKLEFGHFHSSQAHVVGSQIFSLNFKAD
;
A
#
# COMPACT_ATOMS: atom_id res chain seq x y z
N MET A 1 44.95 59.88 54.91
CA MET A 1 45.46 58.51 54.62
C MET A 1 44.29 57.63 54.16
N LYS A 2 44.51 56.82 53.11
CA LYS A 2 43.66 55.75 52.50
C LYS A 2 42.37 56.23 51.82
N LYS A 3 42.35 56.44 50.49
CA LYS A 3 42.40 55.53 49.30
C LYS A 3 41.00 55.06 48.84
N HIS A 4 40.55 55.68 47.72
CA HIS A 4 39.93 55.13 46.49
C HIS A 4 38.67 54.24 46.61
N LEU A 5 37.75 54.16 45.65
CA LEU A 5 37.79 54.39 44.21
C LEU A 5 36.44 54.99 43.75
N PHE A 6 36.48 56.08 42.99
CA PHE A 6 35.44 56.44 42.03
C PHE A 6 35.67 55.62 40.76
N SER A 7 34.61 55.06 40.17
CA SER A 7 34.64 54.55 38.81
C SER A 7 33.41 55.09 38.06
N LEU A 8 33.62 56.22 37.38
CA LEU A 8 32.78 56.67 36.28
C LEU A 8 33.11 55.79 35.07
N ILE A 9 32.19 54.94 34.65
CA ILE A 9 32.32 54.23 33.38
C ILE A 9 31.82 55.17 32.28
N PHE A 10 32.77 55.71 31.52
CA PHE A 10 32.54 56.31 30.21
C PHE A 10 31.98 55.25 29.26
N ALA A 11 30.76 55.42 28.79
CA ALA A 11 30.22 54.67 27.67
C ALA A 11 30.84 55.20 26.38
N ILE A 12 31.78 54.45 25.80
CA ILE A 12 32.26 54.69 24.44
C ILE A 12 31.31 53.98 23.49
N SER A 13 30.49 54.79 22.81
CA SER A 13 29.60 54.37 21.73
C SER A 13 30.43 54.04 20.49
N PHE A 14 30.71 52.75 20.25
CA PHE A 14 31.16 52.30 18.94
C PHE A 14 29.94 52.15 18.02
N PHE A 15 29.77 53.10 17.11
CA PHE A 15 28.94 52.93 15.92
C PHE A 15 29.63 51.93 14.99
N VAL A 16 29.11 50.72 14.94
CA VAL A 16 29.38 49.79 13.83
C VAL A 16 28.13 49.78 12.95
N SER A 17 28.21 50.53 11.86
CA SER A 17 27.32 50.42 10.71
C SER A 17 27.71 49.16 9.93
N CYS A 18 26.77 48.24 9.73
CA CYS A 18 26.51 47.55 8.46
C CYS A 18 25.57 46.35 8.68
N GLY A 19 24.47 46.32 7.93
CA GLY A 19 23.71 45.11 7.62
C GLY A 19 22.39 45.00 8.37
N ASN A 20 21.30 45.00 7.60
CA ASN A 20 19.96 44.61 8.06
C ASN A 20 20.04 43.40 9.00
N PRO A 21 19.29 43.37 10.11
CA PRO A 21 19.04 42.13 10.82
C PRO A 21 18.14 41.29 9.91
N SER A 22 18.74 40.56 8.97
CA SER A 22 18.11 39.44 8.31
C SER A 22 17.60 38.54 9.43
N LYS A 23 16.27 38.49 9.56
CA LYS A 23 15.57 37.53 10.40
C LYS A 23 16.26 36.19 10.22
N ILE A 24 16.73 35.61 11.31
CA ILE A 24 17.11 34.20 11.32
C ILE A 24 15.79 33.44 11.23
N GLU A 25 15.30 33.26 10.02
CA GLU A 25 14.33 32.22 9.71
C GLU A 25 15.11 30.91 9.84
N PHE A 26 14.81 30.15 10.90
CA PHE A 26 15.10 28.73 10.90
C PHE A 26 14.22 28.10 9.83
N ASN A 27 14.68 28.16 8.57
CA ASN A 27 14.18 27.25 7.55
C ASN A 27 14.57 25.85 8.04
N PRO A 28 13.61 24.95 8.35
CA PRO A 28 13.97 23.58 8.64
C PRO A 28 14.74 23.02 7.44
N ILE A 29 15.95 22.55 7.74
CA ILE A 29 16.84 21.85 6.82
C ILE A 29 16.04 20.68 6.21
N ASN A 30 15.79 20.74 4.91
CA ASN A 30 15.27 19.65 4.08
C ASN A 30 14.00 18.96 4.59
N SER A 31 12.84 19.57 4.35
CA SER A 31 11.56 18.85 4.26
C SER A 31 11.33 18.28 2.86
N ASN A 32 12.37 17.79 2.18
CA ASN A 32 12.18 16.96 1.01
C ASN A 32 12.37 15.52 1.50
N PRO A 33 11.29 14.70 1.59
CA PRO A 33 11.47 13.29 1.89
C PRO A 33 12.44 12.73 0.83
N ALA A 34 13.48 12.08 1.33
CA ALA A 34 14.49 11.39 0.54
C ALA A 34 13.86 10.63 -0.63
N PHE A 35 14.47 10.73 -1.82
CA PHE A 35 14.23 9.88 -3.00
C PHE A 35 12.83 9.27 -3.07
N GLN A 36 11.87 10.01 -3.65
CA GLN A 36 10.78 9.35 -4.34
C GLN A 36 11.17 9.36 -5.81
N ASP A 37 11.85 8.29 -6.25
CA ASP A 37 11.66 7.89 -7.63
C ASP A 37 10.15 7.78 -7.78
N LYS A 38 9.55 8.70 -8.56
CA LYS A 38 8.21 8.47 -9.07
C LYS A 38 8.33 7.14 -9.80
N ILE A 39 7.87 6.09 -9.16
CA ILE A 39 7.61 4.83 -9.85
C ILE A 39 6.49 5.21 -10.80
N ASP A 40 6.87 5.59 -12.02
CA ASP A 40 5.95 5.77 -13.13
C ASP A 40 5.51 4.36 -13.50
N LEU A 41 4.62 3.81 -12.67
CA LEU A 41 4.03 2.51 -12.86
C LEU A 41 3.44 2.54 -14.27
N LYS A 42 3.97 1.72 -15.17
CA LYS A 42 3.31 1.45 -16.45
C LYS A 42 1.83 1.22 -16.17
N LYS A 43 0.96 1.65 -17.09
CA LYS A 43 -0.50 1.66 -16.96
C LYS A 43 -1.10 0.36 -16.41
N ASP A 44 -0.41 -0.77 -16.59
CA ASP A 44 -0.75 -2.10 -16.07
C ASP A 44 0.52 -2.89 -15.68
N PRO A 45 1.02 -2.79 -14.44
CA PRO A 45 2.28 -3.41 -14.02
C PRO A 45 2.19 -4.92 -13.82
N TYR A 46 0.98 -5.49 -13.76
CA TYR A 46 0.77 -6.91 -13.56
C TYR A 46 -0.12 -7.52 -14.64
N ILE A 47 0.06 -8.81 -14.87
CA ILE A 47 -0.75 -9.61 -15.79
C ILE A 47 -1.43 -10.70 -14.99
N LEU A 48 -2.76 -10.79 -15.13
CA LEU A 48 -3.55 -11.88 -14.58
C LEU A 48 -4.26 -12.60 -15.73
N ALA A 49 -4.03 -13.90 -15.86
CA ALA A 49 -4.61 -14.72 -16.92
C ALA A 49 -4.98 -16.11 -16.41
N LEU A 50 -5.92 -16.78 -17.08
CA LEU A 50 -6.12 -18.22 -16.90
C LEU A 50 -4.91 -18.97 -17.43
N SER A 51 -4.48 -20.01 -16.69
CA SER A 51 -3.41 -20.90 -17.15
C SER A 51 -3.86 -21.79 -18.30
N ASP A 52 -5.14 -22.20 -18.28
CA ASP A 52 -5.83 -22.84 -19.40
C ASP A 52 -6.91 -21.88 -19.94
N PRO A 53 -6.79 -21.36 -21.18
CA PRO A 53 -7.79 -20.49 -21.79
C PRO A 53 -9.17 -21.12 -21.97
N ASN A 54 -9.29 -22.45 -21.83
CA ASN A 54 -10.56 -23.18 -21.93
C ASN A 54 -11.11 -23.60 -20.56
N TYR A 55 -10.52 -23.13 -19.45
CA TYR A 55 -11.02 -23.46 -18.12
C TYR A 55 -12.47 -22.96 -17.96
N SER A 56 -13.38 -23.84 -17.54
CA SER A 56 -14.82 -23.52 -17.48
C SER A 56 -15.13 -22.46 -16.42
N TYR A 57 -16.02 -21.54 -16.75
CA TYR A 57 -16.48 -20.47 -15.86
C TYR A 57 -17.09 -21.03 -14.56
N SER A 58 -17.98 -22.02 -14.68
CA SER A 58 -18.68 -22.59 -13.52
C SER A 58 -17.69 -23.29 -12.57
N ASN A 59 -16.76 -24.07 -13.13
CA ASN A 59 -15.69 -24.70 -12.37
C ASN A 59 -14.79 -23.68 -11.69
N PHE A 60 -14.49 -22.56 -12.37
CA PHE A 60 -13.69 -21.48 -11.80
C PHE A 60 -14.41 -20.82 -10.63
N LYS A 61 -15.65 -20.38 -10.83
CA LYS A 61 -16.46 -19.69 -9.82
C LYS A 61 -16.68 -20.58 -8.59
N ASN A 62 -16.95 -21.87 -8.80
CA ASN A 62 -17.07 -22.84 -7.71
C ASN A 62 -15.76 -22.96 -6.94
N LYS A 63 -14.62 -23.12 -7.63
CA LYS A 63 -13.31 -23.24 -6.97
C LYS A 63 -12.91 -21.97 -6.22
N PHE A 64 -13.17 -20.80 -6.82
CA PHE A 64 -12.96 -19.52 -6.17
C PHE A 64 -13.78 -19.42 -4.88
N THR A 65 -15.07 -19.74 -4.93
CA THR A 65 -16.00 -19.64 -3.80
C THR A 65 -15.61 -20.63 -2.69
N GLU A 66 -15.28 -21.87 -3.05
CA GLU A 66 -14.80 -22.90 -2.12
C GLU A 66 -13.57 -22.42 -1.34
N ILE A 67 -12.55 -21.93 -2.05
CA ILE A 67 -11.31 -21.43 -1.43
C ILE A 67 -11.59 -20.19 -0.57
N PHE A 68 -12.45 -19.29 -1.04
CA PHE A 68 -12.82 -18.09 -0.29
C PHE A 68 -13.46 -18.45 1.05
N GLN A 69 -14.43 -19.37 1.05
CA GLN A 69 -15.10 -19.82 2.27
C GLN A 69 -14.17 -20.61 3.20
N GLU A 70 -13.26 -21.42 2.64
CA GLU A 70 -12.23 -22.13 3.42
C GLU A 70 -11.35 -21.15 4.21
N ILE A 71 -10.84 -20.10 3.54
CA ILE A 71 -10.01 -19.07 4.19
C ILE A 71 -10.85 -18.28 5.20
N LYS A 72 -12.06 -17.87 4.83
CA LYS A 72 -12.96 -17.09 5.70
C LYS A 72 -13.32 -17.84 6.97
N SER A 73 -13.67 -19.12 6.86
CA SER A 73 -13.94 -19.98 8.02
C SER A 73 -12.71 -20.07 8.93
N LYS A 74 -11.54 -20.39 8.36
CA LYS A 74 -10.30 -20.51 9.14
C LYS A 74 -9.92 -19.21 9.85
N ASN A 75 -10.06 -18.07 9.17
CA ASN A 75 -9.80 -16.75 9.73
C ASN A 75 -10.74 -16.44 10.91
N ASN A 76 -12.01 -16.85 10.83
CA ASN A 76 -12.96 -16.72 11.92
C ASN A 76 -12.70 -17.72 13.06
N ASP A 77 -12.34 -18.96 12.75
CA ASP A 77 -12.09 -20.01 13.75
C ASP A 77 -10.85 -19.70 14.61
N GLU A 78 -9.80 -19.15 13.99
CA GLU A 78 -8.57 -18.77 14.69
C GLU A 78 -8.75 -17.49 15.54
N PHE A 79 -9.70 -16.61 15.18
CA PHE A 79 -9.87 -15.29 15.79
C PHE A 79 -11.34 -14.86 15.97
N PRO A 80 -12.23 -15.67 16.59
CA PRO A 80 -13.67 -15.46 16.53
C PRO A 80 -14.10 -14.12 17.13
N PHE A 81 -13.63 -13.81 18.35
CA PHE A 81 -13.95 -12.56 19.02
C PHE A 81 -13.31 -11.31 18.40
N ALA A 82 -12.20 -11.47 17.67
CA ALA A 82 -11.55 -10.36 17.00
C ALA A 82 -12.26 -10.02 15.68
N CYS A 83 -12.78 -11.02 14.97
CA CYS A 83 -13.52 -10.82 13.73
C CYS A 83 -14.89 -10.20 14.00
N ASP A 84 -15.60 -10.68 15.03
CA ASP A 84 -16.92 -10.17 15.42
C ASP A 84 -16.88 -8.70 15.90
N ASN A 85 -15.74 -8.26 16.43
CA ASN A 85 -15.54 -6.89 16.94
C ASN A 85 -14.75 -5.99 15.98
N GLY A 86 -14.51 -6.42 14.73
CA GLY A 86 -13.80 -5.61 13.72
C GLY A 86 -12.34 -5.29 14.07
N ALA A 87 -11.68 -6.16 14.85
CA ALA A 87 -10.29 -5.99 15.22
C ALA A 87 -9.35 -6.25 14.02
N LYS A 88 -8.21 -5.54 13.99
CA LYS A 88 -7.19 -5.57 12.91
C LYS A 88 -6.56 -6.93 12.60
N ASN A 89 -6.87 -7.98 13.38
CA ASN A 89 -6.27 -9.30 13.22
C ASN A 89 -7.03 -10.21 12.25
N CYS A 90 -8.24 -9.81 11.84
CA CYS A 90 -9.02 -10.57 10.87
C CYS A 90 -8.86 -9.98 9.48
N LEU A 91 -8.57 -10.85 8.51
CA LEU A 91 -8.51 -10.45 7.11
C LEU A 91 -9.88 -9.94 6.65
N THR A 92 -9.88 -8.83 5.90
CA THR A 92 -11.09 -8.36 5.22
C THR A 92 -11.41 -9.24 4.02
N ASP A 93 -12.65 -9.18 3.51
CA ASP A 93 -13.05 -9.96 2.32
C ASP A 93 -12.16 -9.65 1.10
N GLU A 94 -11.64 -8.42 0.98
CA GLU A 94 -10.70 -8.04 -0.08
C GLU A 94 -9.30 -8.62 0.13
N GLU A 95 -8.84 -8.75 1.37
CA GLU A 95 -7.56 -9.39 1.71
C GLU A 95 -7.67 -10.91 1.48
N ILE A 96 -8.80 -11.52 1.88
CA ILE A 96 -9.13 -12.92 1.58
C ILE A 96 -9.13 -13.16 0.07
N THR A 97 -9.76 -12.27 -0.70
CA THR A 97 -9.80 -12.39 -2.17
C THR A 97 -8.39 -12.42 -2.76
N TYR A 98 -7.46 -11.62 -2.26
CA TYR A 98 -6.06 -11.66 -2.71
C TYR A 98 -5.42 -13.03 -2.44
N GLU A 99 -5.65 -13.60 -1.25
CA GLU A 99 -5.17 -14.94 -0.90
C GLU A 99 -5.83 -16.05 -1.74
N VAL A 100 -7.10 -15.88 -2.15
CA VAL A 100 -7.75 -16.78 -3.12
C VAL A 100 -6.98 -16.76 -4.44
N ILE A 101 -6.63 -15.59 -4.98
CA ILE A 101 -5.85 -15.49 -6.21
C ILE A 101 -4.49 -16.18 -6.06
N ARG A 102 -3.77 -15.96 -4.94
CA ARG A 102 -2.50 -16.65 -4.67
C ARG A 102 -2.65 -18.16 -4.63
N LYS A 103 -3.70 -18.69 -4.00
CA LYS A 103 -4.02 -20.13 -4.00
C LYS A 103 -4.38 -20.65 -5.40
N LEU A 104 -5.10 -19.88 -6.22
CA LEU A 104 -5.42 -20.26 -7.60
C LEU A 104 -4.16 -20.29 -8.49
N VAL A 105 -3.20 -19.40 -8.23
CA VAL A 105 -1.87 -19.42 -8.87
C VAL A 105 -1.06 -20.65 -8.45
N SER A 106 -1.01 -20.98 -7.15
CA SER A 106 -0.29 -22.17 -6.69
C SER A 106 -0.90 -23.47 -7.22
N LYS A 107 -2.22 -23.49 -7.45
CA LYS A 107 -2.94 -24.59 -8.12
C LYS A 107 -2.82 -24.59 -9.65
N LYS A 108 -2.08 -23.64 -10.24
CA LYS A 108 -1.89 -23.48 -11.69
C LYS A 108 -3.20 -23.28 -12.46
N ILE A 109 -4.21 -22.67 -11.84
CA ILE A 109 -5.46 -22.25 -12.50
C ILE A 109 -5.30 -20.83 -13.08
N LEU A 110 -4.56 -19.98 -12.35
CA LEU A 110 -4.20 -18.63 -12.79
C LEU A 110 -2.69 -18.49 -12.95
N ASN A 111 -2.30 -17.57 -13.82
CA ASN A 111 -0.99 -16.97 -13.87
C ASN A 111 -1.12 -15.52 -13.38
N PHE A 112 -0.34 -15.15 -12.37
CA PHE A 112 -0.22 -13.77 -11.91
C PHE A 112 1.24 -13.36 -11.93
N LEU A 113 1.59 -12.48 -12.87
CA LEU A 113 2.98 -12.21 -13.23
C LEU A 113 3.25 -10.70 -13.31
N PRO A 114 4.47 -10.27 -12.95
CA PRO A 114 4.89 -8.90 -13.17
C PRO A 114 5.18 -8.62 -14.64
N ASN A 115 4.87 -7.42 -15.11
CA ASN A 115 5.28 -6.91 -16.42
C ASN A 115 6.68 -6.28 -16.29
N ALA A 116 7.69 -7.15 -16.18
CA ALA A 116 9.16 -6.91 -16.20
C ALA A 116 9.78 -5.98 -15.13
N ASP A 117 9.14 -4.88 -14.74
CA ASP A 117 9.82 -3.79 -14.03
C ASP A 117 9.51 -3.72 -12.52
N LEU A 118 8.48 -4.44 -12.07
CA LEU A 118 7.99 -4.37 -10.68
C LEU A 118 7.72 -5.76 -10.12
N PRO A 119 8.25 -6.13 -8.94
CA PRO A 119 7.88 -7.38 -8.31
C PRO A 119 6.40 -7.37 -7.90
N LEU A 120 5.81 -8.55 -7.71
CA LEU A 120 4.45 -8.66 -7.16
C LEU A 120 4.34 -7.94 -5.81
N PRO A 121 3.16 -7.39 -5.44
CA PRO A 121 3.00 -6.58 -4.24
C PRO A 121 3.49 -7.24 -2.94
N GLU A 122 3.34 -8.55 -2.79
CA GLU A 122 3.78 -9.31 -1.61
C GLU A 122 5.31 -9.43 -1.48
N ASN A 123 6.03 -9.18 -2.57
CA ASN A 123 7.50 -9.23 -2.61
C ASN A 123 8.12 -7.84 -2.41
N LEU A 124 7.32 -6.78 -2.25
CA LEU A 124 7.79 -5.45 -1.91
C LEU A 124 8.06 -5.36 -0.39
N PRO A 125 9.02 -4.51 0.04
CA PRO A 125 9.29 -4.31 1.47
C PRO A 125 8.03 -3.86 2.23
N LYS A 126 7.83 -4.38 3.45
CA LYS A 126 6.65 -4.04 4.30
C LYS A 126 6.47 -2.54 4.55
N VAL A 127 7.57 -1.78 4.52
CA VAL A 127 7.55 -0.31 4.65
C VAL A 127 6.93 0.39 3.43
N GLN A 128 6.96 -0.26 2.26
CA GLN A 128 6.34 0.24 1.02
C GLN A 128 4.93 -0.35 0.84
N VAL A 129 4.75 -1.62 1.18
CA VAL A 129 3.48 -2.33 1.06
C VAL A 129 3.18 -3.08 2.37
N SER A 130 2.29 -2.51 3.18
CA SER A 130 1.81 -3.11 4.42
C SER A 130 0.38 -3.65 4.30
N TYR A 131 -0.32 -3.39 3.19
CA TYR A 131 -1.61 -3.97 2.88
C TYR A 131 -1.73 -4.29 1.39
N ILE A 132 -2.47 -5.34 1.09
CA ILE A 132 -2.82 -5.75 -0.28
C ILE A 132 -4.27 -6.20 -0.24
N LYS A 133 -5.10 -5.60 -1.10
CA LYS A 133 -6.54 -5.84 -1.18
C LYS A 133 -6.93 -6.09 -2.61
N MET A 134 -7.88 -6.99 -2.81
CA MET A 134 -8.45 -7.24 -4.11
C MET A 134 -9.96 -7.34 -4.02
N ASN A 135 -10.69 -6.42 -4.65
CA ASN A 135 -12.14 -6.58 -4.79
C ASN A 135 -12.43 -7.53 -5.94
N HIS A 136 -13.52 -8.30 -5.86
CA HIS A 136 -13.95 -9.17 -6.95
C HIS A 136 -15.43 -8.97 -7.29
N LYS A 137 -15.78 -9.16 -8.57
CA LYS A 137 -17.15 -9.15 -9.06
C LYS A 137 -17.32 -10.17 -10.19
N PHE A 138 -18.19 -11.16 -9.96
CA PHE A 138 -18.61 -12.09 -11.00
C PHE A 138 -19.78 -11.53 -11.82
N SER A 139 -19.74 -11.73 -13.13
CA SER A 139 -20.85 -11.52 -14.05
C SER A 139 -21.21 -12.85 -14.69
N ASP A 140 -22.27 -13.49 -14.19
CA ASP A 140 -22.70 -14.81 -14.66
C ASP A 140 -23.19 -14.79 -16.11
N GLN A 141 -23.84 -13.70 -16.52
CA GLN A 141 -24.33 -13.52 -17.88
C GLN A 141 -23.18 -13.38 -18.88
N GLU A 142 -22.15 -12.62 -18.53
CA GLU A 142 -20.98 -12.39 -19.40
C GLU A 142 -19.89 -13.46 -19.22
N LYS A 143 -20.09 -14.43 -18.31
CA LYS A 143 -19.08 -15.41 -17.87
C LYS A 143 -17.73 -14.73 -17.62
N LYS A 144 -17.74 -13.72 -16.75
CA LYS A 144 -16.61 -12.82 -16.51
C LYS A 144 -16.34 -12.61 -15.03
N LEU A 145 -15.07 -12.45 -14.67
CA LEU A 145 -14.63 -12.00 -13.35
C LEU A 145 -13.85 -10.69 -13.48
N GLU A 146 -14.31 -9.65 -12.82
CA GLU A 146 -13.54 -8.41 -12.62
C GLU A 146 -12.86 -8.42 -11.26
N LEU A 147 -11.60 -8.01 -11.23
CA LEU A 147 -10.81 -7.87 -10.01
C LEU A 147 -10.21 -6.47 -9.94
N LYS A 148 -10.25 -5.83 -8.78
CA LYS A 148 -9.56 -4.55 -8.55
C LYS A 148 -8.54 -4.74 -7.44
N LEU A 149 -7.27 -4.80 -7.83
CA LEU A 149 -6.13 -4.80 -6.91
C LEU A 149 -5.85 -3.38 -6.42
N GLU A 150 -5.55 -3.27 -5.15
CA GLU A 150 -5.04 -2.07 -4.49
C GLU A 150 -4.04 -2.47 -3.42
N PHE A 151 -2.89 -1.82 -3.38
CA PHE A 151 -1.86 -2.09 -2.38
C PHE A 151 -1.11 -0.81 -2.03
N GLY A 152 -0.57 -0.80 -0.81
CA GLY A 152 0.12 0.35 -0.27
C GLY A 152 0.46 0.16 1.19
N HIS A 153 0.65 1.26 1.91
CA HIS A 153 1.03 1.24 3.32
C HIS A 153 0.17 2.18 4.17
N PHE A 154 0.20 2.00 5.48
CA PHE A 154 -0.46 2.92 6.41
C PHE A 154 0.50 3.97 6.96
N HIS A 155 0.09 5.24 6.93
CA HIS A 155 0.70 6.33 7.71
C HIS A 155 -0.26 6.73 8.84
N SER A 156 0.09 6.44 10.09
CA SER A 156 -0.74 6.79 11.26
C SER A 156 -2.20 6.33 11.14
N SER A 157 -2.42 5.12 10.63
CA SER A 157 -3.73 4.50 10.32
C SER A 157 -4.45 5.00 9.05
N GLN A 158 -3.94 6.01 8.36
CA GLN A 158 -4.44 6.40 7.03
C GLN A 158 -3.80 5.52 5.95
N ALA A 159 -4.61 4.91 5.09
CA ALA A 159 -4.12 4.13 3.97
C ALA A 159 -3.57 5.06 2.88
N HIS A 160 -2.35 4.77 2.43
CA HIS A 160 -1.71 5.42 1.29
C HIS A 160 -1.51 4.39 0.17
N VAL A 161 -2.27 4.57 -0.91
CA VAL A 161 -2.26 3.67 -2.08
C VAL A 161 -0.98 3.92 -2.89
N VAL A 162 -0.21 2.85 -3.10
CA VAL A 162 1.01 2.87 -3.92
C VAL A 162 0.71 2.37 -5.33
N GLY A 163 -0.23 1.44 -5.48
CA GLY A 163 -0.66 0.96 -6.79
C GLY A 163 -2.08 0.43 -6.78
N SER A 164 -2.73 0.55 -7.94
CA SER A 164 -4.04 -0.05 -8.20
C SER A 164 -4.12 -0.49 -9.66
N GLN A 165 -4.79 -1.62 -9.89
CA GLN A 165 -5.01 -2.15 -11.24
C GLN A 165 -6.33 -2.92 -11.29
N ILE A 166 -7.03 -2.83 -12.41
CA ILE A 166 -8.23 -3.61 -12.69
C ILE A 166 -7.88 -4.72 -13.67
N PHE A 167 -8.31 -5.94 -13.35
CA PHE A 167 -8.23 -7.10 -14.22
C PHE A 167 -9.62 -7.54 -14.66
N SER A 168 -9.69 -8.11 -15.85
CA SER A 168 -10.89 -8.73 -16.40
C SER A 168 -10.52 -10.10 -16.95
N LEU A 169 -11.01 -11.16 -16.29
CA LEU A 169 -10.92 -12.52 -16.78
C LEU A 169 -12.22 -12.87 -17.50
N ASN A 170 -12.12 -13.06 -18.82
CA ASN A 170 -13.23 -13.50 -19.65
C ASN A 170 -13.09 -15.01 -19.90
N PHE A 171 -14.17 -15.74 -19.66
CA PHE A 171 -14.21 -17.18 -19.89
C PHE A 171 -14.90 -17.45 -21.21
N LYS A 172 -14.47 -18.49 -21.92
CA LYS A 172 -15.18 -18.91 -23.14
C LYS A 172 -16.59 -19.34 -22.76
N ALA A 173 -17.54 -19.08 -23.65
CA ALA A 173 -18.85 -19.68 -23.54
C ALA A 173 -18.69 -21.21 -23.63
N ASP A 174 -19.02 -21.91 -22.54
CA ASP A 174 -19.28 -23.37 -22.59
C ASP A 174 -20.24 -23.74 -23.73
#